data_AF-A0A975SJ39-F1
#
_entry.id   AF-A0A975SJ39-F1
#
_cell.length_a   1.000
_cell.length_b   1.000
_cell.length_c   1.000
_cell.angle_alpha   90.00
_cell.angle_beta   90.00
_cell.angle_gamma   90.00
#
_symmetry.space_group_name_H-M   'P 1'
#
loop_
_entity.id
_entity.type
_entity.pdbx_description
1 polymer ?
#
loop_
_entity_poly.entity_id
_entity_poly.type
_entity_poly.pdbx_seq_one_letter_code
_entity_poly.pdbx_strand_id
1 'polypeptide(L)'
;MVRTRISSTGPRAAQEASRTPVAGAGMRRFVGMEILLSIVSGVVSLVLGMFALRIGPRELAERWGTGGSDQVLHYGIFSAARDAFPFLPNTHLGFPLAQNLFFAPLFDIWSALFVWVIGPVVPNGIWALNVYNVSSFFAVGVTSYLFFRALRVRRPVAVVFGVIFAIVPYHFLQLAMGHPFLSNYWALPLAGIVVLMAAGERTNPFAAWIARAPDRRHRLTRRLVPIVVLGAAVAWTQSYYFVFAALIVGSVWGVCAITALVQGRGWRSLVWPTVTTGILFVFIALQLAFLAQDFGDRYAKYFGARTFADSELYGGKWMDLILPSSQSGIGLFAQLGKSYRESSPLLPSSESAATAIVAIAAIVLTMLVLLVRIVWRPSGPTGNAAPGGRLASFLLDERVGVLVVAFVTALMFFMVSGLGTTLAFFVSGEIRSWSRMSIVVSMLALGVLAIFVDSLARRRWILAVVLVAVGAVALVDQTRLINFTLPLQAVSDSSLESFTASAERLLPDGCGVAMLPLKGFPETGPIGAMGDYDEMLPYVYATSDDLRWSYGAVQGTKDADFWASVTTPAQFGTAVAESGACAVMVDTYAYQGNPDGWKEWVSAAGADPSSPTITSTDPQQRYLLFQRSAP
;
A
#
# COMPACT_ATOMS: atom_id res chain seq x y z
N MET A 1 76.83 26.70 35.72
CA MET A 1 76.84 27.42 34.43
C MET A 1 76.75 26.41 33.28
N VAL A 2 76.36 26.86 32.07
CA VAL A 2 76.65 26.33 30.70
C VAL A 2 77.02 24.82 30.60
N ARG A 3 76.25 23.87 30.03
CA ARG A 3 75.39 23.76 28.80
C ARG A 3 76.17 23.31 27.52
N THR A 4 75.63 22.30 26.80
CA THR A 4 75.95 21.88 25.39
C THR A 4 77.35 21.27 25.12
N ARG A 5 77.68 20.56 24.01
CA ARG A 5 77.15 20.23 22.64
C ARG A 5 77.92 18.95 22.12
N ILE A 6 77.69 18.17 21.03
CA ILE A 6 76.85 18.03 19.80
C ILE A 6 76.65 16.47 19.51
N SER A 7 75.86 16.07 18.49
CA SER A 7 76.03 14.89 17.58
C SER A 7 75.45 13.50 17.94
N SER A 8 74.83 12.71 17.02
CA SER A 8 74.17 12.99 15.71
C SER A 8 73.34 11.77 15.20
N THR A 9 72.47 12.00 14.19
CA THR A 9 71.91 11.03 13.20
C THR A 9 71.20 9.73 13.63
N GLY A 10 69.94 9.56 13.17
CA GLY A 10 69.30 8.24 12.91
C GLY A 10 69.29 7.93 11.40
N PRO A 11 68.33 7.16 10.84
CA PRO A 11 67.20 6.44 11.47
C PRO A 11 67.01 4.98 10.99
N ARG A 12 66.14 4.20 11.66
CA ARG A 12 65.29 3.19 10.98
C ARG A 12 64.12 2.71 11.86
N ALA A 13 62.91 2.86 11.34
CA ALA A 13 61.70 2.20 11.85
C ALA A 13 60.85 1.79 10.64
N ALA A 14 60.69 0.48 10.41
CA ALA A 14 59.83 -0.07 9.37
C ALA A 14 59.57 -1.56 9.64
N GLN A 15 58.29 -1.96 9.55
CA GLN A 15 57.78 -3.34 9.46
C GLN A 15 58.07 -4.26 10.68
N GLU A 16 57.16 -5.15 11.09
CA GLU A 16 55.85 -5.48 10.54
C GLU A 16 54.68 -5.09 11.45
N ALA A 17 53.63 -4.50 10.87
CA ALA A 17 52.31 -4.41 11.47
C ALA A 17 51.27 -4.81 10.42
N SER A 18 50.76 -6.05 10.50
CA SER A 18 49.61 -6.47 9.68
C SER A 18 48.79 -7.58 10.34
N ARG A 19 47.53 -7.71 9.90
CA ARG A 19 46.54 -8.76 10.26
C ARG A 19 45.91 -8.66 11.66
N THR A 20 44.86 -7.84 11.76
CA THR A 20 43.82 -7.89 12.82
C THR A 20 42.47 -8.41 12.26
N PRO A 21 42.31 -9.74 12.01
CA PRO A 21 41.15 -10.32 11.32
C PRO A 21 39.91 -10.48 12.22
N VAL A 22 39.52 -9.45 12.99
CA VAL A 22 38.43 -9.54 13.98
C VAL A 22 37.19 -8.73 13.59
N ALA A 23 37.34 -7.60 12.89
CA ALA A 23 36.22 -6.70 12.57
C ALA A 23 35.15 -7.31 11.65
N GLY A 24 35.54 -8.21 10.74
CA GLY A 24 34.64 -8.80 9.74
C GLY A 24 33.61 -9.77 10.35
N ALA A 25 34.04 -10.65 11.25
CA ALA A 25 33.16 -11.66 11.86
C ALA A 25 32.07 -11.02 12.72
N GLY A 26 32.42 -10.01 13.54
CA GLY A 26 31.47 -9.27 14.34
C GLY A 26 30.41 -8.54 13.51
N MET A 27 30.81 -7.94 12.37
CA MET A 27 29.88 -7.28 11.46
C MET A 27 28.93 -8.28 10.78
N ARG A 28 29.43 -9.41 10.28
CA ARG A 28 28.59 -10.47 9.68
C ARG A 28 27.56 -11.00 10.69
N ARG A 29 27.97 -11.26 11.94
CA ARG A 29 27.07 -11.71 13.01
C ARG A 29 26.06 -10.64 13.44
N PHE A 30 26.41 -9.35 13.34
CA PHE A 30 25.44 -8.26 13.56
C PHE A 30 24.39 -8.23 12.45
N VAL A 31 24.82 -8.16 11.18
CA VAL A 31 23.91 -8.06 10.02
C VAL A 31 22.98 -9.27 9.91
N GLY A 32 23.52 -10.50 10.05
CA GLY A 32 22.69 -11.71 10.04
C GLY A 32 21.65 -11.76 11.16
N MET A 33 21.92 -11.14 12.32
CA MET A 33 20.97 -11.04 13.42
C MET A 33 19.90 -9.97 13.19
N GLU A 34 20.22 -8.84 12.53
CA GLU A 34 19.18 -7.89 12.12
C GLU A 34 18.27 -8.49 11.04
N ILE A 35 18.82 -9.22 10.06
CA ILE A 35 18.06 -9.92 9.00
C ILE A 35 17.18 -11.02 9.61
N LEU A 36 17.73 -11.86 10.49
CA LEU A 36 16.95 -12.90 11.17
C LEU A 36 15.76 -12.30 11.94
N LEU A 37 15.98 -11.18 12.64
CA LEU A 37 14.93 -10.54 13.42
C LEU A 37 13.93 -9.75 12.58
N SER A 38 14.31 -9.22 11.41
CA SER A 38 13.34 -8.66 10.46
C SER A 38 12.47 -9.75 9.85
N ILE A 39 13.04 -10.89 9.48
CA ILE A 39 12.31 -12.07 9.01
C ILE A 39 11.38 -12.61 10.10
N VAL A 40 11.85 -12.75 11.35
CA VAL A 40 11.00 -13.17 12.48
C VAL A 40 9.84 -12.19 12.71
N SER A 41 10.08 -10.88 12.60
CA SER A 41 9.02 -9.87 12.66
C SER A 41 7.97 -10.12 11.56
N GLY A 42 8.40 -10.27 10.29
CA GLY A 42 7.51 -10.58 9.17
C GLY A 42 6.75 -11.91 9.32
N VAL A 43 7.41 -13.00 9.72
CA VAL A 43 6.77 -14.32 9.90
C VAL A 43 5.74 -14.28 11.03
N VAL A 44 6.03 -13.61 12.14
CA VAL A 44 5.06 -13.46 13.24
C VAL A 44 3.86 -12.61 12.80
N SER A 45 4.08 -11.51 12.06
CA SER A 45 3.00 -10.71 11.49
C SER A 45 2.12 -11.51 10.53
N LEU A 46 2.74 -12.28 9.62
CA LEU A 46 2.08 -13.18 8.67
C LEU A 46 1.20 -14.22 9.38
N VAL A 47 1.78 -14.97 10.33
CA VAL A 47 1.06 -16.01 11.08
C VAL A 47 -0.09 -15.42 11.89
N LEU A 48 0.09 -14.24 12.50
CA LEU A 48 -0.99 -13.56 13.23
C LEU A 48 -2.09 -13.02 12.29
N GLY A 49 -1.74 -12.51 11.11
CA GLY A 49 -2.70 -12.09 10.10
C GLY A 49 -3.54 -13.25 9.57
N MET A 50 -2.90 -14.34 9.15
CA MET A 50 -3.58 -15.57 8.72
C MET A 50 -4.46 -16.17 9.82
N PHE A 51 -4.00 -16.17 11.08
CA PHE A 51 -4.80 -16.66 12.22
C PHE A 51 -6.01 -15.75 12.53
N ALA A 52 -5.86 -14.43 12.43
CA ALA A 52 -6.94 -13.47 12.64
C ALA A 52 -8.06 -13.60 11.59
N LEU A 53 -7.67 -13.88 10.34
CA LEU A 53 -8.54 -14.07 9.17
C LEU A 53 -8.98 -15.54 8.96
N ARG A 54 -8.42 -16.48 9.72
CA ARG A 54 -8.57 -17.95 9.58
C ARG A 54 -8.27 -18.52 8.20
N ILE A 55 -7.30 -17.94 7.48
CA ILE A 55 -6.91 -18.37 6.14
C ILE A 55 -6.03 -19.64 6.23
N GLY A 56 -6.46 -20.71 5.56
CA GLY A 56 -5.64 -21.87 5.20
C GLY A 56 -5.45 -21.99 3.68
N PRO A 57 -4.90 -23.12 3.18
CA PRO A 57 -4.66 -23.32 1.75
C PRO A 57 -5.91 -23.39 0.88
N ARG A 58 -7.07 -23.72 1.47
CA ARG A 58 -8.36 -23.72 0.76
C ARG A 58 -8.84 -22.30 0.52
N GLU A 59 -8.81 -21.49 1.58
CA GLU A 59 -9.26 -20.10 1.57
C GLU A 59 -8.33 -19.20 0.73
N LEU A 60 -7.12 -19.67 0.37
CA LEU A 60 -6.26 -19.03 -0.64
C LEU A 60 -6.65 -19.37 -2.09
N ALA A 61 -7.32 -20.50 -2.33
CA ALA A 61 -7.80 -20.92 -3.65
C ALA A 61 -9.18 -20.35 -4.02
N GLU A 62 -9.99 -20.03 -3.00
CA GLU A 62 -11.36 -19.56 -3.17
C GLU A 62 -11.45 -18.01 -3.22
N ARG A 63 -12.44 -17.49 -3.95
CA ARG A 63 -12.67 -16.05 -4.09
C ARG A 63 -13.30 -15.47 -2.82
N TRP A 64 -12.61 -14.54 -2.17
CA TRP A 64 -13.11 -13.87 -0.96
C TRP A 64 -14.32 -12.96 -1.25
N GLY A 65 -15.43 -13.16 -0.56
CA GLY A 65 -16.69 -12.42 -0.72
C GLY A 65 -16.75 -11.05 -0.03
N THR A 66 -15.62 -10.49 0.42
CA THR A 66 -15.52 -9.13 0.96
C THR A 66 -15.16 -8.12 -0.15
N GLY A 67 -15.30 -6.82 0.11
CA GLY A 67 -14.91 -5.75 -0.83
C GLY A 67 -15.83 -5.51 -2.05
N GLY A 68 -16.77 -6.41 -2.36
CA GLY A 68 -17.75 -6.20 -3.43
C GLY A 68 -17.12 -6.03 -4.81
N SER A 69 -17.61 -5.06 -5.60
CA SER A 69 -17.11 -4.75 -6.95
C SER A 69 -15.59 -4.55 -6.99
N ASP A 70 -15.02 -3.79 -6.05
CA ASP A 70 -13.59 -3.50 -6.01
C ASP A 70 -12.76 -4.77 -5.82
N GLN A 71 -13.26 -5.76 -5.07
CA GLN A 71 -12.57 -7.05 -4.95
C GLN A 71 -12.65 -7.86 -6.26
N VAL A 72 -13.77 -7.79 -7.01
CA VAL A 72 -13.89 -8.42 -8.34
C VAL A 72 -12.92 -7.78 -9.34
N LEU A 73 -12.82 -6.46 -9.37
CA LEU A 73 -11.80 -5.72 -10.13
C LEU A 73 -10.41 -6.26 -9.81
N HIS A 74 -10.07 -6.39 -8.53
CA HIS A 74 -8.74 -6.85 -8.14
C HIS A 74 -8.47 -8.30 -8.54
N TYR A 75 -9.45 -9.22 -8.50
CA TYR A 75 -9.26 -10.57 -9.04
C TYR A 75 -9.07 -10.56 -10.57
N GLY A 76 -9.83 -9.72 -11.29
CA GLY A 76 -9.69 -9.53 -12.73
C GLY A 76 -8.29 -9.04 -13.12
N ILE A 77 -7.83 -7.93 -12.54
CA ILE A 77 -6.51 -7.37 -12.87
C ILE A 77 -5.34 -8.20 -12.32
N PHE A 78 -5.49 -9.00 -11.26
CA PHE A 78 -4.46 -9.94 -10.81
C PHE A 78 -4.38 -11.20 -11.69
N SER A 79 -5.45 -11.54 -12.41
CA SER A 79 -5.42 -12.53 -13.49
C SER A 79 -4.68 -11.92 -14.70
N ALA A 80 -5.12 -10.74 -15.15
CA ALA A 80 -4.44 -10.01 -16.24
C ALA A 80 -2.94 -9.77 -15.99
N ALA A 81 -2.55 -9.48 -14.74
CA ALA A 81 -1.17 -9.22 -14.31
C ALA A 81 -0.24 -10.45 -14.25
N ARG A 82 -0.81 -11.66 -14.30
CA ARG A 82 -0.08 -12.93 -14.38
C ARG A 82 0.24 -13.24 -15.84
N ASP A 83 -0.74 -13.08 -16.72
CA ASP A 83 -0.66 -13.52 -18.11
C ASP A 83 0.08 -12.46 -18.96
N ALA A 84 -0.15 -11.17 -18.67
CA ALA A 84 0.61 -10.03 -19.20
C ALA A 84 1.19 -9.18 -18.05
N PHE A 85 2.37 -8.60 -18.26
CA PHE A 85 2.92 -7.66 -17.27
C PHE A 85 2.03 -6.39 -17.19
N PRO A 86 1.62 -5.87 -16.01
CA PRO A 86 0.59 -4.82 -15.88
C PRO A 86 0.79 -3.49 -16.62
N PHE A 87 1.95 -3.26 -17.22
CA PHE A 87 2.27 -2.08 -18.02
C PHE A 87 2.46 -2.41 -19.52
N LEU A 88 1.97 -3.57 -19.96
CA LEU A 88 1.87 -4.04 -21.33
C LEU A 88 0.40 -4.41 -21.66
N PRO A 89 0.00 -4.45 -22.95
CA PRO A 89 -1.33 -4.91 -23.34
C PRO A 89 -1.55 -6.41 -23.06
N ASN A 90 -2.75 -6.75 -22.58
CA ASN A 90 -3.29 -8.10 -22.46
C ASN A 90 -4.28 -8.35 -23.61
N THR A 91 -4.02 -9.36 -24.45
CA THR A 91 -4.86 -9.71 -25.62
C THR A 91 -6.09 -10.58 -25.31
N HIS A 92 -6.22 -11.08 -24.08
CA HIS A 92 -7.30 -11.97 -23.63
C HIS A 92 -8.50 -11.18 -23.08
N LEU A 93 -8.30 -9.88 -22.79
CA LEU A 93 -9.33 -8.90 -22.48
C LEU A 93 -9.32 -7.78 -23.52
N GLY A 94 -10.40 -7.01 -23.63
CA GLY A 94 -10.51 -5.90 -24.59
C GLY A 94 -10.55 -6.32 -26.07
N PHE A 95 -10.96 -7.56 -26.37
CA PHE A 95 -11.19 -8.02 -27.75
C PHE A 95 -12.13 -7.04 -28.49
N PRO A 96 -11.90 -6.68 -29.77
CA PRO A 96 -10.95 -7.26 -30.73
C PRO A 96 -9.48 -6.84 -30.55
N LEU A 97 -9.21 -5.80 -29.75
CA LEU A 97 -7.88 -5.21 -29.54
C LEU A 97 -7.26 -5.78 -28.25
N ALA A 98 -6.99 -4.96 -27.24
CA ALA A 98 -6.42 -5.40 -25.97
C ALA A 98 -6.94 -4.61 -24.77
N GLN A 99 -6.74 -5.15 -23.56
CA GLN A 99 -6.74 -4.36 -22.33
C GLN A 99 -5.33 -3.79 -22.11
N ASN A 100 -5.19 -2.48 -21.93
CA ASN A 100 -3.92 -1.86 -21.55
C ASN A 100 -4.01 -1.15 -20.18
N LEU A 101 -3.70 -1.89 -19.11
CA LEU A 101 -3.75 -1.39 -17.72
C LEU A 101 -2.74 -0.28 -17.42
N PHE A 102 -1.81 0.06 -18.32
CA PHE A 102 -0.99 1.26 -18.19
C PHE A 102 -1.84 2.54 -18.11
N PHE A 103 -2.97 2.60 -18.83
CA PHE A 103 -3.82 3.78 -18.92
C PHE A 103 -4.81 3.92 -17.77
N ALA A 104 -5.12 2.80 -17.09
CA ALA A 104 -5.78 2.75 -15.79
C ALA A 104 -4.79 2.22 -14.73
N PRO A 105 -3.81 3.02 -14.26
CA PRO A 105 -2.70 2.57 -13.43
C PRO A 105 -3.13 2.26 -11.99
N LEU A 106 -3.81 1.12 -11.83
CA LEU A 106 -4.25 0.52 -10.57
C LEU A 106 -3.06 -0.13 -9.84
N PHE A 107 -2.15 -0.76 -10.60
CA PHE A 107 -0.90 -1.30 -10.08
C PHE A 107 0.18 -0.23 -9.92
N ASP A 108 0.90 -0.28 -8.79
CA ASP A 108 2.22 0.32 -8.67
C ASP A 108 3.33 -0.63 -9.15
N ILE A 109 4.54 -0.11 -9.32
CA ILE A 109 5.67 -0.86 -9.91
C ILE A 109 6.09 -2.04 -9.02
N TRP A 110 6.06 -1.90 -7.69
CA TRP A 110 6.43 -2.98 -6.79
C TRP A 110 5.36 -4.07 -6.74
N SER A 111 4.08 -3.68 -6.81
CA SER A 111 2.97 -4.62 -6.90
C SER A 111 2.96 -5.38 -8.24
N ALA A 112 3.22 -4.71 -9.36
CA ALA A 112 3.37 -5.34 -10.67
C ALA A 112 4.57 -6.31 -10.70
N LEU A 113 5.72 -5.93 -10.14
CA LEU A 113 6.88 -6.82 -10.00
C LEU A 113 6.62 -8.00 -9.07
N PHE A 114 5.79 -7.84 -8.02
CA PHE A 114 5.37 -8.96 -7.17
C PHE A 114 4.55 -9.98 -7.97
N VAL A 115 3.54 -9.53 -8.73
CA VAL A 115 2.71 -10.46 -9.50
C VAL A 115 3.52 -11.14 -10.60
N TRP A 116 4.40 -10.41 -11.29
CA TRP A 116 5.31 -10.99 -12.29
C TRP A 116 6.25 -12.07 -11.74
N VAL A 117 6.67 -11.96 -10.47
CA VAL A 117 7.54 -12.96 -9.81
C VAL A 117 6.74 -14.14 -9.23
N ILE A 118 5.51 -13.92 -8.74
CA ILE A 118 4.70 -14.97 -8.10
C ILE A 118 3.78 -15.71 -9.07
N GLY A 119 3.34 -15.05 -10.15
CA GLY A 119 2.34 -15.50 -11.12
C GLY A 119 2.66 -16.87 -11.76
N PRO A 120 3.90 -17.11 -12.22
CA PRO A 120 4.33 -18.41 -12.74
C PRO A 120 4.41 -19.54 -11.70
N VAL A 121 4.21 -19.24 -10.41
CA VAL A 121 4.35 -20.18 -9.29
C VAL A 121 3.02 -20.43 -8.56
N VAL A 122 1.96 -19.70 -8.92
CA VAL A 122 0.60 -19.88 -8.37
C VAL A 122 -0.34 -20.51 -9.41
N PRO A 123 -1.40 -21.22 -8.98
CA PRO A 123 -2.36 -21.84 -9.91
C PRO A 123 -3.05 -20.85 -10.86
N ASN A 124 -3.57 -19.73 -10.36
CA ASN A 124 -4.38 -18.75 -11.10
C ASN A 124 -4.32 -17.34 -10.47
N GLY A 125 -5.06 -16.37 -11.03
CA GLY A 125 -5.14 -14.99 -10.53
C GLY A 125 -5.80 -14.86 -9.14
N ILE A 126 -6.69 -15.79 -8.75
CA ILE A 126 -7.28 -15.85 -7.40
C ILE A 126 -6.18 -16.08 -6.35
N TRP A 127 -5.33 -17.09 -6.58
CA TRP A 127 -4.15 -17.30 -5.75
C TRP A 127 -3.18 -16.11 -5.79
N ALA A 128 -2.99 -15.44 -6.94
CA ALA A 128 -2.10 -14.29 -7.05
C ALA A 128 -2.52 -13.14 -6.11
N LEU A 129 -3.81 -12.77 -6.11
CA LEU A 129 -4.35 -11.74 -5.21
C LEU A 129 -4.33 -12.20 -3.74
N ASN A 130 -4.74 -13.44 -3.47
CA ASN A 130 -4.83 -13.97 -2.10
C ASN A 130 -3.44 -14.10 -1.44
N VAL A 131 -2.43 -14.55 -2.19
CA VAL A 131 -1.03 -14.59 -1.74
C VAL A 131 -0.46 -13.18 -1.57
N TYR A 132 -0.75 -12.24 -2.47
CA TYR A 132 -0.37 -10.84 -2.31
C TYR A 132 -0.94 -10.26 -0.99
N ASN A 133 -2.25 -10.41 -0.76
CA ASN A 133 -2.99 -9.94 0.42
C ASN A 133 -2.53 -10.54 1.74
N VAL A 134 -1.93 -11.74 1.73
CA VAL A 134 -1.36 -12.39 2.90
C VAL A 134 0.13 -12.03 3.07
N SER A 135 0.86 -11.82 1.98
CA SER A 135 2.27 -11.42 2.00
C SER A 135 2.52 -10.00 2.52
N SER A 136 1.53 -9.10 2.40
CA SER A 136 1.58 -7.74 2.94
C SER A 136 1.93 -7.71 4.43
N PHE A 137 1.36 -8.61 5.24
CA PHE A 137 1.67 -8.74 6.67
C PHE A 137 3.15 -9.04 6.90
N PHE A 138 3.76 -9.90 6.07
CA PHE A 138 5.19 -10.18 6.11
C PHE A 138 6.01 -8.95 5.70
N ALA A 139 5.67 -8.32 4.56
CA ALA A 139 6.39 -7.17 4.02
C ALA A 139 6.40 -5.98 5.00
N VAL A 140 5.24 -5.63 5.55
CA VAL A 140 5.11 -4.61 6.59
C VAL A 140 5.86 -5.03 7.86
N GLY A 141 5.70 -6.27 8.33
CA GLY A 141 6.40 -6.76 9.53
C GLY A 141 7.94 -6.67 9.42
N VAL A 142 8.49 -6.91 8.24
CA VAL A 142 9.92 -6.72 7.92
C VAL A 142 10.32 -5.24 7.94
N THR A 143 9.63 -4.37 7.19
CA THR A 143 10.06 -2.96 7.07
C THR A 143 9.79 -2.14 8.32
N SER A 144 8.75 -2.46 9.09
CA SER A 144 8.48 -1.87 10.39
C SER A 144 9.56 -2.20 11.40
N TYR A 145 10.06 -3.44 11.44
CA TYR A 145 11.26 -3.76 12.22
C TYR A 145 12.44 -2.86 11.81
N LEU A 146 12.70 -2.69 10.50
CA LEU A 146 13.78 -1.82 10.02
C LEU A 146 13.59 -0.35 10.45
N PHE A 147 12.36 0.17 10.43
CA PHE A 147 12.02 1.51 10.93
C PHE A 147 12.29 1.66 12.45
N PHE A 148 11.78 0.75 13.28
CA PHE A 148 12.05 0.81 14.72
C PHE A 148 13.55 0.60 15.03
N ARG A 149 14.27 -0.21 14.25
CA ARG A 149 15.74 -0.31 14.34
C ARG A 149 16.46 0.96 13.88
N ALA A 150 15.94 1.70 12.91
CA ALA A 150 16.43 3.01 12.51
C ALA A 150 16.18 4.08 13.59
N LEU A 151 15.07 4.00 14.33
CA LEU A 151 14.85 4.75 15.58
C LEU A 151 15.81 4.34 16.71
N ARG A 152 16.69 3.36 16.48
CA ARG A 152 17.78 2.89 17.37
C ARG A 152 17.32 2.29 18.71
N VAL A 153 16.06 1.85 18.84
CA VAL A 153 15.56 1.16 20.05
C VAL A 153 16.09 -0.28 20.15
N ARG A 154 16.03 -0.89 21.35
CA ARG A 154 16.47 -2.29 21.56
C ARG A 154 15.69 -3.27 20.68
N ARG A 155 16.38 -4.31 20.19
CA ARG A 155 15.84 -5.35 19.28
C ARG A 155 14.44 -5.90 19.65
N PRO A 156 14.13 -6.26 20.91
CA PRO A 156 12.79 -6.76 21.26
C PRO A 156 11.69 -5.71 21.08
N VAL A 157 11.99 -4.43 21.32
CA VAL A 157 11.05 -3.32 21.06
C VAL A 157 10.75 -3.24 19.57
N ALA A 158 11.79 -3.32 18.73
CA ALA A 158 11.62 -3.25 17.27
C ALA A 158 10.83 -4.43 16.68
N VAL A 159 10.97 -5.64 17.23
CA VAL A 159 10.13 -6.79 16.81
C VAL A 159 8.69 -6.58 17.29
N VAL A 160 8.46 -6.28 18.57
CA VAL A 160 7.10 -6.15 19.12
C VAL A 160 6.34 -5.00 18.47
N PHE A 161 6.93 -3.81 18.36
CA PHE A 161 6.28 -2.68 17.67
C PHE A 161 6.19 -2.90 16.15
N GLY A 162 7.13 -3.65 15.54
CA GLY A 162 7.06 -4.06 14.14
C GLY A 162 5.83 -4.92 13.85
N VAL A 163 5.61 -5.94 14.68
CA VAL A 163 4.42 -6.81 14.61
C VAL A 163 3.14 -6.01 14.86
N ILE A 164 3.08 -5.21 15.94
CA ILE A 164 1.90 -4.40 16.31
C ILE A 164 1.47 -3.45 15.20
N PHE A 165 2.41 -2.89 14.43
CA PHE A 165 2.09 -2.04 13.29
C PHE A 165 1.63 -2.82 12.06
N ALA A 166 2.13 -4.04 11.83
CA ALA A 166 1.74 -4.85 10.69
C ALA A 166 0.33 -5.46 10.79
N ILE A 167 -0.18 -5.68 12.00
CA ILE A 167 -1.53 -6.22 12.26
C ILE A 167 -2.52 -5.17 12.83
N VAL A 168 -2.35 -3.88 12.56
CA VAL A 168 -3.36 -2.88 12.98
C VAL A 168 -4.72 -3.10 12.28
N PRO A 169 -5.86 -2.70 12.88
CA PRO A 169 -7.19 -2.91 12.28
C PRO A 169 -7.37 -2.23 10.91
N TYR A 170 -6.64 -1.15 10.62
CA TYR A 170 -6.54 -0.57 9.27
C TYR A 170 -6.17 -1.61 8.20
N HIS A 171 -5.24 -2.54 8.49
CA HIS A 171 -4.85 -3.59 7.54
C HIS A 171 -6.05 -4.45 7.15
N PHE A 172 -6.74 -4.99 8.16
CA PHE A 172 -7.89 -5.87 7.96
C PHE A 172 -9.06 -5.13 7.32
N LEU A 173 -9.31 -3.86 7.71
CA LEU A 173 -10.33 -3.02 7.08
C LEU A 173 -10.06 -2.81 5.58
N GLN A 174 -8.82 -2.48 5.18
CA GLN A 174 -8.51 -2.26 3.76
C GLN A 174 -8.62 -3.55 2.94
N LEU A 175 -8.25 -4.72 3.49
CA LEU A 175 -8.52 -6.01 2.86
C LEU A 175 -10.02 -6.26 2.67
N ALA A 176 -10.84 -6.01 3.68
CA ALA A 176 -12.28 -6.25 3.62
C ALA A 176 -13.07 -5.20 2.80
N MET A 177 -12.46 -4.07 2.46
CA MET A 177 -12.98 -3.11 1.49
C MET A 177 -12.48 -3.39 0.06
N GLY A 178 -11.73 -4.48 -0.18
CA GLY A 178 -11.25 -4.82 -1.51
C GLY A 178 -10.08 -3.96 -2.00
N HIS A 179 -9.28 -3.39 -1.09
CA HIS A 179 -8.18 -2.49 -1.42
C HIS A 179 -6.78 -3.12 -1.14
N PRO A 180 -6.29 -4.08 -1.95
CA PRO A 180 -4.99 -4.73 -1.74
C PRO A 180 -3.80 -3.75 -1.72
N PHE A 181 -3.83 -2.72 -2.56
CA PHE A 181 -2.76 -1.73 -2.60
C PHE A 181 -2.77 -0.77 -1.38
N LEU A 182 -3.84 -0.79 -0.55
CA LEU A 182 -3.93 -0.07 0.73
C LEU A 182 -3.72 -0.96 1.95
N SER A 183 -3.86 -2.29 1.82
CA SER A 183 -3.43 -3.23 2.86
C SER A 183 -1.90 -3.37 2.88
N ASN A 184 -1.25 -3.25 1.71
CA ASN A 184 0.20 -3.43 1.57
C ASN A 184 1.02 -2.14 1.83
N TYR A 185 0.93 -1.56 3.03
CA TYR A 185 1.62 -0.32 3.41
C TYR A 185 3.12 -0.49 3.81
N TRP A 186 3.81 -1.48 3.22
CA TRP A 186 5.20 -1.84 3.55
C TRP A 186 6.21 -0.70 3.36
N ALA A 187 5.93 0.25 2.47
CA ALA A 187 6.82 1.37 2.19
C ALA A 187 6.73 2.51 3.21
N LEU A 188 5.63 2.64 3.97
CA LEU A 188 5.49 3.74 4.95
C LEU A 188 6.56 3.67 6.05
N PRO A 189 6.90 2.50 6.64
CA PRO A 189 8.07 2.36 7.49
C PRO A 189 9.38 2.85 6.86
N LEU A 190 9.58 2.58 5.56
CA LEU A 190 10.76 3.05 4.83
C LEU A 190 10.74 4.57 4.63
N ALA A 191 9.58 5.17 4.36
CA ALA A 191 9.40 6.63 4.38
C ALA A 191 9.74 7.21 5.75
N GLY A 192 9.40 6.52 6.84
CA GLY A 192 9.84 6.85 8.20
C GLY A 192 11.36 6.83 8.39
N ILE A 193 12.09 5.96 7.68
CA ILE A 193 13.56 5.96 7.64
C ILE A 193 14.09 7.16 6.82
N VAL A 194 13.46 7.46 5.68
CA VAL A 194 13.80 8.64 4.84
C VAL A 194 13.57 9.94 5.63
N VAL A 195 12.50 10.06 6.41
CA VAL A 195 12.25 11.18 7.34
C VAL A 195 13.40 11.40 8.32
N LEU A 196 13.95 10.34 8.93
CA LEU A 196 15.09 10.43 9.85
C LEU A 196 16.39 10.87 9.14
N MET A 197 16.52 10.57 7.84
CA MET A 197 17.66 10.97 7.01
C MET A 197 17.52 12.43 6.51
N ALA A 198 16.32 12.83 6.10
CA ALA A 198 15.99 14.19 5.69
C ALA A 198 16.14 15.20 6.84
N ALA A 199 15.92 14.78 8.09
CA ALA A 199 16.23 15.59 9.27
C ALA A 199 17.73 15.79 9.56
N GLY A 200 18.62 15.04 8.87
CA GLY A 200 20.07 15.22 8.93
C GLY A 200 20.83 14.26 9.84
N GLU A 201 22.13 14.54 10.04
CA GLU A 201 23.13 13.54 10.46
C GLU A 201 22.95 12.99 11.87
N ARG A 202 22.30 13.73 12.79
CA ARG A 202 22.11 13.27 14.18
C ARG A 202 21.02 12.20 14.29
N THR A 203 19.97 12.31 13.47
CA THR A 203 18.87 11.33 13.36
C THR A 203 19.14 10.24 12.34
N ASN A 204 19.89 10.52 11.27
CA ASN A 204 20.29 9.58 10.22
C ASN A 204 20.78 8.23 10.82
N PRO A 205 20.09 7.10 10.56
CA PRO A 205 20.48 5.80 11.13
C PRO A 205 21.80 5.28 10.54
N PHE A 206 22.14 5.65 9.31
CA PHE A 206 23.34 5.20 8.60
C PHE A 206 24.61 6.00 8.97
N ALA A 207 24.48 7.11 9.73
CA ALA A 207 25.58 8.03 10.04
C ALA A 207 26.85 7.34 10.58
N ALA A 208 26.69 6.34 11.46
CA ALA A 208 27.83 5.59 12.02
C ALA A 208 28.52 4.66 10.99
N TRP A 209 27.79 4.14 10.00
CA TRP A 209 28.35 3.32 8.92
C TRP A 209 29.03 4.18 7.86
N ILE A 210 28.47 5.36 7.58
CA ILE A 210 29.04 6.42 6.75
C ILE A 210 30.34 6.97 7.34
N ALA A 211 30.37 7.24 8.65
CA ALA A 211 31.55 7.75 9.35
C ALA A 211 32.73 6.76 9.32
N ARG A 212 32.45 5.45 9.33
CA ARG A 212 33.42 4.34 9.21
C ARG A 212 33.83 4.01 7.77
N ALA A 213 33.66 4.94 6.82
CA ALA A 213 34.15 4.77 5.46
C ALA A 213 35.66 5.06 5.38
N PRO A 214 36.46 4.21 4.69
CA PRO A 214 37.91 4.34 4.64
C PRO A 214 38.38 5.60 3.89
N ASP A 215 37.64 6.02 2.86
CA ASP A 215 37.97 7.18 2.03
C ASP A 215 36.71 7.99 1.64
N ARG A 216 36.91 9.08 0.89
CA ARG A 216 35.86 9.99 0.43
C ARG A 216 34.90 9.39 -0.59
N ARG A 217 35.34 8.48 -1.48
CA ARG A 217 34.48 7.80 -2.47
C ARG A 217 33.56 6.80 -1.78
N HIS A 218 34.10 5.96 -0.91
CA HIS A 218 33.32 5.05 -0.07
C HIS A 218 32.36 5.82 0.85
N ARG A 219 32.76 6.98 1.40
CA ARG A 219 31.88 7.83 2.21
C ARG A 219 30.71 8.41 1.42
N LEU A 220 30.93 8.79 0.16
CA LEU A 220 29.90 9.24 -0.76
C LEU A 220 28.94 8.10 -1.12
N THR A 221 29.47 6.94 -1.49
CA THR A 221 28.69 5.74 -1.83
C THR A 221 27.79 5.30 -0.67
N ARG A 222 28.32 5.24 0.56
CA ARG A 222 27.55 4.91 1.78
C ARG A 222 26.49 5.96 2.15
N ARG A 223 26.56 7.18 1.61
CA ARG A 223 25.50 8.21 1.76
C ARG A 223 24.43 8.04 0.68
N LEU A 224 24.84 7.91 -0.58
CA LEU A 224 23.92 7.85 -1.71
C LEU A 224 23.15 6.54 -1.80
N VAL A 225 23.75 5.39 -1.52
CA VAL A 225 23.07 4.07 -1.66
C VAL A 225 21.79 3.99 -0.81
N PRO A 226 21.78 4.32 0.49
CA PRO A 226 20.54 4.34 1.26
C PRO A 226 19.50 5.36 0.75
N ILE A 227 19.94 6.53 0.28
CA ILE A 227 19.05 7.57 -0.25
C ILE A 227 18.38 7.09 -1.56
N VAL A 228 19.15 6.51 -2.47
CA VAL A 228 18.66 6.03 -3.77
C VAL A 228 17.74 4.82 -3.58
N VAL A 229 18.16 3.82 -2.79
CA VAL A 229 17.38 2.58 -2.59
C VAL A 229 16.07 2.86 -1.85
N LEU A 230 16.11 3.61 -0.74
CA LEU A 230 14.88 3.97 -0.01
C LEU A 230 14.03 4.98 -0.78
N GLY A 231 14.65 5.89 -1.54
CA GLY A 231 13.95 6.84 -2.40
C GLY A 231 13.12 6.14 -3.47
N ALA A 232 13.70 5.22 -4.23
CA ALA A 232 12.97 4.44 -5.24
C ALA A 232 11.92 3.50 -4.62
N ALA A 233 12.27 2.81 -3.53
CA ALA A 233 11.35 1.92 -2.81
C ALA A 233 10.10 2.63 -2.26
N VAL A 234 10.21 3.91 -1.90
CA VAL A 234 9.09 4.72 -1.40
C VAL A 234 8.37 5.46 -2.54
N ALA A 235 9.10 5.98 -3.52
CA ALA A 235 8.53 6.70 -4.66
C ALA A 235 7.60 5.80 -5.49
N TRP A 236 8.09 4.65 -5.95
CA TRP A 236 7.40 3.84 -6.96
C TRP A 236 6.26 2.96 -6.42
N THR A 237 5.65 3.40 -5.33
CA THR A 237 4.46 2.80 -4.73
C THR A 237 3.19 3.40 -5.33
N GLN A 238 2.03 3.01 -4.81
CA GLN A 238 0.75 3.62 -5.19
C GLN A 238 0.64 5.08 -4.75
N SER A 239 -0.34 5.78 -5.32
CA SER A 239 -0.50 7.24 -5.29
C SER A 239 -0.58 7.84 -3.88
N TYR A 240 -1.28 7.21 -2.94
CA TYR A 240 -1.39 7.70 -1.58
C TYR A 240 -0.05 7.64 -0.85
N TYR A 241 0.70 6.54 -0.98
CA TYR A 241 1.91 6.34 -0.15
C TYR A 241 3.12 7.14 -0.61
N PHE A 242 3.31 7.37 -1.91
CA PHE A 242 4.35 8.30 -2.35
C PHE A 242 3.99 9.76 -2.05
N VAL A 243 2.72 10.16 -2.16
CA VAL A 243 2.27 11.50 -1.77
C VAL A 243 2.44 11.71 -0.27
N PHE A 244 1.95 10.77 0.56
CA PHE A 244 2.10 10.85 2.02
C PHE A 244 3.57 10.92 2.44
N ALA A 245 4.45 10.14 1.79
CA ALA A 245 5.88 10.20 2.01
C ALA A 245 6.49 11.56 1.60
N ALA A 246 6.16 12.07 0.43
CA ALA A 246 6.63 13.37 -0.06
C ALA A 246 6.22 14.52 0.89
N LEU A 247 4.99 14.47 1.42
CA LEU A 247 4.49 15.45 2.39
C LEU A 247 5.27 15.42 3.72
N ILE A 248 5.45 14.25 4.35
CA ILE A 248 6.15 14.15 5.66
C ILE A 248 7.67 14.33 5.55
N VAL A 249 8.29 13.92 4.44
CA VAL A 249 9.72 14.15 4.17
C VAL A 249 9.95 15.63 3.82
N GLY A 250 9.08 16.21 3.00
CA GLY A 250 9.12 17.62 2.59
C GLY A 250 8.92 18.58 3.76
N SER A 251 7.98 18.32 4.68
CA SER A 251 7.74 19.19 5.83
C SER A 251 8.88 19.13 6.85
N VAL A 252 9.42 17.94 7.13
CA VAL A 252 10.60 17.76 7.99
C VAL A 252 11.82 18.47 7.40
N TRP A 253 12.05 18.34 6.09
CA TRP A 253 13.09 19.10 5.38
C TRP A 253 12.86 20.61 5.47
N GLY A 254 11.62 21.09 5.29
CA GLY A 254 11.26 22.51 5.40
C GLY A 254 11.52 23.07 6.80
N VAL A 255 11.15 22.36 7.86
CA VAL A 255 11.47 22.74 9.25
C VAL A 255 12.98 22.71 9.49
N CYS A 256 13.73 21.76 8.94
CA CYS A 256 15.19 21.77 8.99
C CYS A 256 15.81 22.96 8.24
N ALA A 257 15.26 23.37 7.10
CA ALA A 257 15.70 24.55 6.35
C ALA A 257 15.43 25.84 7.13
N ILE A 258 14.20 26.03 7.64
CA ILE A 258 13.83 27.19 8.46
C ILE A 258 14.69 27.27 9.73
N THR A 259 14.86 26.16 10.46
CA THR A 259 15.68 26.17 11.68
C THR A 259 17.17 26.36 11.40
N ALA A 260 17.68 25.96 10.23
CA ALA A 260 19.04 26.30 9.81
C ALA A 260 19.20 27.80 9.52
N LEU A 261 18.27 28.40 8.77
CA LEU A 261 18.25 29.84 8.48
C LEU A 261 18.18 30.68 9.77
N VAL A 262 17.20 30.39 10.63
CA VAL A 262 16.97 31.12 11.90
C VAL A 262 18.16 31.01 12.86
N GLN A 263 18.90 29.89 12.85
CA GLN A 263 20.07 29.70 13.70
C GLN A 263 21.40 30.06 13.02
N GLY A 264 21.38 30.74 11.87
CA GLY A 264 22.60 31.13 11.14
C GLY A 264 23.46 29.95 10.67
N ARG A 265 22.90 28.73 10.59
CA ARG A 265 23.63 27.54 10.17
C ARG A 265 23.85 27.59 8.66
N GLY A 266 25.10 27.75 8.24
CA GLY A 266 25.45 27.79 6.81
C GLY A 266 24.91 26.58 6.03
N TRP A 267 24.56 26.83 4.76
CA TRP A 267 23.87 25.91 3.83
C TRP A 267 24.43 24.48 3.76
N ARG A 268 25.72 24.30 4.08
CA ARG A 268 26.38 22.99 4.18
C ARG A 268 25.67 22.00 5.12
N SER A 269 24.96 22.50 6.13
CA SER A 269 24.13 21.67 7.03
C SER A 269 22.89 21.07 6.36
N LEU A 270 22.39 21.70 5.29
CA LEU A 270 21.20 21.28 4.55
C LEU A 270 21.50 20.38 3.35
N VAL A 271 22.76 20.23 2.93
CA VAL A 271 23.11 19.47 1.71
C VAL A 271 22.54 18.04 1.72
N TRP A 272 22.72 17.30 2.80
CA TRP A 272 22.25 15.91 2.89
C TRP A 272 20.74 15.78 3.14
N PRO A 273 20.11 16.61 3.97
CA PRO A 273 18.66 16.84 3.94
C PRO A 273 18.11 17.05 2.52
N THR A 274 18.60 18.05 1.78
CA THR A 274 18.10 18.43 0.46
C THR A 274 18.36 17.36 -0.60
N VAL A 275 19.50 16.67 -0.57
CA VAL A 275 19.76 15.52 -1.46
C VAL A 275 18.84 14.33 -1.14
N THR A 276 18.51 14.11 0.14
CA THR A 276 17.58 13.04 0.53
C THR A 276 16.16 13.31 0.03
N THR A 277 15.64 14.50 0.30
CA THR A 277 14.32 14.93 -0.19
C THR A 277 14.30 15.02 -1.72
N GLY A 278 15.31 15.62 -2.33
CA GLY A 278 15.39 15.83 -3.78
C GLY A 278 15.38 14.52 -4.57
N ILE A 279 16.07 13.48 -4.12
CA ILE A 279 16.06 12.17 -4.81
C ILE A 279 14.69 11.49 -4.72
N LEU A 280 13.98 11.59 -3.59
CA LEU A 280 12.59 11.11 -3.48
C LEU A 280 11.66 11.84 -4.47
N PHE A 281 11.71 13.18 -4.50
CA PHE A 281 10.90 13.99 -5.40
C PHE A 281 11.25 13.76 -6.89
N VAL A 282 12.53 13.51 -7.22
CA VAL A 282 12.94 13.15 -8.59
C VAL A 282 12.38 11.80 -9.01
N PHE A 283 12.40 10.77 -8.15
CA PHE A 283 11.80 9.47 -8.51
C PHE A 283 10.27 9.52 -8.66
N ILE A 284 9.59 10.32 -7.84
CA ILE A 284 8.14 10.58 -7.99
C ILE A 284 7.87 11.34 -9.30
N ALA A 285 8.66 12.38 -9.61
CA ALA A 285 8.52 13.13 -10.86
C ALA A 285 8.77 12.25 -12.11
N LEU A 286 9.73 11.32 -12.05
CA LEU A 286 9.99 10.36 -13.13
C LEU A 286 8.82 9.38 -13.33
N GLN A 287 8.24 8.85 -12.24
CA GLN A 287 7.06 7.99 -12.30
C GLN A 287 5.85 8.73 -12.87
N LEU A 288 5.59 9.95 -12.42
CA LEU A 288 4.48 10.78 -12.92
C LEU A 288 4.69 11.18 -14.38
N ALA A 289 5.91 11.52 -14.79
CA ALA A 289 6.24 11.81 -16.19
C ALA A 289 6.09 10.59 -17.10
N PHE A 290 6.33 9.38 -16.59
CA PHE A 290 6.07 8.12 -17.29
C PHE A 290 4.57 7.86 -17.40
N LEU A 291 3.82 7.86 -16.30
CA LEU A 291 2.35 7.65 -16.30
C LEU A 291 1.55 8.75 -17.03
N ALA A 292 2.18 9.89 -17.32
CA ALA A 292 1.62 10.96 -18.15
C ALA A 292 1.66 10.67 -19.66
N GLN A 293 2.44 9.70 -20.14
CA GLN A 293 2.50 9.35 -21.56
C GLN A 293 1.17 8.76 -22.06
N ASP A 294 0.85 8.97 -23.34
CA ASP A 294 -0.34 8.42 -24.02
C ASP A 294 -0.03 7.23 -24.94
N PHE A 295 1.26 7.04 -25.29
CA PHE A 295 1.77 6.12 -26.31
C PHE A 295 0.98 6.15 -27.64
N GLY A 296 0.36 7.28 -27.97
CA GLY A 296 -0.45 7.47 -29.17
C GLY A 296 -1.83 6.78 -29.13
N ASP A 297 -2.24 6.20 -28.00
CA ASP A 297 -3.52 5.50 -27.83
C ASP A 297 -4.49 6.30 -26.93
N ARG A 298 -4.10 6.57 -25.68
CA ARG A 298 -4.95 7.27 -24.70
C ARG A 298 -5.19 8.74 -25.07
N TYR A 299 -6.43 9.08 -25.39
CA TYR A 299 -6.87 10.46 -25.64
C TYR A 299 -7.53 11.14 -24.42
N ALA A 300 -8.05 10.38 -23.44
CA ALA A 300 -8.65 10.92 -22.22
C ALA A 300 -8.08 10.26 -20.94
N LYS A 301 -8.12 10.98 -19.80
CA LYS A 301 -7.57 10.50 -18.52
C LYS A 301 -8.64 9.86 -17.64
N TYR A 302 -8.40 8.61 -17.25
CA TYR A 302 -9.19 7.84 -16.28
C TYR A 302 -9.62 8.66 -15.03
N PHE A 303 -8.70 9.25 -14.27
CA PHE A 303 -9.06 9.95 -13.01
C PHE A 303 -9.65 11.37 -13.18
N GLY A 304 -9.98 11.81 -14.39
CA GLY A 304 -10.24 13.22 -14.73
C GLY A 304 -11.46 13.92 -14.11
N ALA A 305 -12.22 13.27 -13.23
CA ALA A 305 -13.51 13.76 -12.71
C ALA A 305 -13.56 14.11 -11.20
N ARG A 306 -12.45 13.97 -10.45
CA ARG A 306 -12.45 14.16 -8.98
C ARG A 306 -12.48 15.62 -8.55
N THR A 307 -13.21 15.91 -7.46
CA THR A 307 -13.46 17.25 -6.94
C THR A 307 -12.82 17.48 -5.56
N PHE A 308 -12.79 18.74 -5.09
CA PHE A 308 -12.38 19.03 -3.72
C PHE A 308 -13.40 18.52 -2.68
N ALA A 309 -14.68 18.37 -3.05
CA ALA A 309 -15.73 17.90 -2.14
C ALA A 309 -15.50 16.43 -1.73
N ASP A 310 -14.94 15.61 -2.63
CA ASP A 310 -14.46 14.27 -2.31
C ASP A 310 -13.41 14.29 -1.19
N SER A 311 -12.56 15.33 -1.16
CA SER A 311 -11.55 15.52 -0.11
C SER A 311 -12.10 16.01 1.23
N GLU A 312 -13.34 16.49 1.29
CA GLU A 312 -14.05 16.74 2.55
C GLU A 312 -14.80 15.50 3.02
N LEU A 313 -15.50 14.84 2.09
CA LEU A 313 -16.26 13.62 2.33
C LEU A 313 -15.34 12.52 2.90
N TYR A 314 -14.25 12.22 2.21
CA TYR A 314 -13.24 11.23 2.59
C TYR A 314 -12.09 11.81 3.43
N GLY A 315 -12.26 13.02 3.98
CA GLY A 315 -11.37 13.54 5.03
C GLY A 315 -11.51 12.76 6.34
N GLY A 316 -10.45 12.73 7.14
CA GLY A 316 -10.38 12.03 8.43
C GLY A 316 -11.00 12.81 9.59
N LYS A 317 -11.73 12.10 10.46
CA LYS A 317 -12.44 12.69 11.61
C LYS A 317 -11.62 12.46 12.89
N TRP A 318 -11.30 13.51 13.66
CA TRP A 318 -10.47 13.41 14.88
C TRP A 318 -10.96 12.34 15.87
N MET A 319 -12.27 12.30 16.13
CA MET A 319 -12.88 11.33 17.04
C MET A 319 -12.70 9.87 16.58
N ASP A 320 -12.81 9.61 15.28
CA ASP A 320 -12.60 8.27 14.68
C ASP A 320 -11.11 7.86 14.67
N LEU A 321 -10.18 8.84 14.76
CA LEU A 321 -8.76 8.58 14.99
C LEU A 321 -8.46 8.21 16.46
N ILE A 322 -9.10 8.86 17.44
CA ILE A 322 -8.83 8.63 18.88
C ILE A 322 -9.74 7.59 19.55
N LEU A 323 -10.80 7.14 18.88
CA LEU A 323 -11.64 6.03 19.33
C LEU A 323 -11.12 4.69 18.77
N PRO A 324 -11.22 3.58 19.52
CA PRO A 324 -10.84 2.27 19.03
C PRO A 324 -11.69 1.82 17.85
N SER A 325 -11.08 1.08 16.92
CA SER A 325 -11.78 0.43 15.81
C SER A 325 -13.02 -0.35 16.29
N SER A 326 -14.10 -0.31 15.51
CA SER A 326 -15.30 -1.14 15.70
C SER A 326 -15.03 -2.64 15.62
N GLN A 327 -13.83 -3.02 15.17
CA GLN A 327 -13.30 -4.38 15.10
C GLN A 327 -12.51 -4.81 16.35
N SER A 328 -12.31 -3.90 17.33
CA SER A 328 -11.49 -4.15 18.53
C SER A 328 -11.94 -5.40 19.28
N GLY A 329 -11.03 -6.33 19.54
CA GLY A 329 -11.31 -7.57 20.27
C GLY A 329 -11.59 -7.40 21.77
N ILE A 330 -11.65 -6.17 22.26
CA ILE A 330 -12.08 -5.80 23.61
C ILE A 330 -13.46 -5.13 23.50
N GLY A 331 -14.52 -5.87 23.86
CA GLY A 331 -15.91 -5.52 23.55
C GLY A 331 -16.36 -4.10 23.95
N LEU A 332 -15.93 -3.60 25.11
CA LEU A 332 -16.23 -2.22 25.56
C LEU A 332 -15.69 -1.16 24.57
N PHE A 333 -14.49 -1.38 24.04
CA PHE A 333 -13.84 -0.46 23.12
C PHE A 333 -14.44 -0.54 21.71
N ALA A 334 -14.78 -1.74 21.23
CA ALA A 334 -15.55 -1.90 19.99
C ALA A 334 -16.95 -1.26 20.06
N GLN A 335 -17.63 -1.36 21.21
CA GLN A 335 -18.93 -0.70 21.42
C GLN A 335 -18.80 0.83 21.32
N LEU A 336 -17.80 1.43 21.95
CA LEU A 336 -17.56 2.88 21.85
C LEU A 336 -17.32 3.34 20.39
N GLY A 337 -16.53 2.60 19.61
CA GLY A 337 -16.31 2.87 18.19
C GLY A 337 -17.58 2.71 17.34
N LYS A 338 -18.37 1.67 17.60
CA LYS A 338 -19.66 1.42 16.92
C LYS A 338 -20.69 2.50 17.22
N SER A 339 -20.95 2.81 18.49
CA SER A 339 -21.93 3.82 18.88
C SER A 339 -21.59 5.22 18.36
N TYR A 340 -20.30 5.57 18.20
CA TYR A 340 -19.93 6.81 17.52
C TYR A 340 -20.20 6.77 16.00
N ARG A 341 -19.91 5.64 15.33
CA ARG A 341 -20.18 5.47 13.89
C ARG A 341 -21.67 5.42 13.57
N GLU A 342 -22.48 4.86 14.46
CA GLU A 342 -23.94 4.75 14.35
C GLU A 342 -24.67 6.08 14.65
N SER A 343 -24.10 6.94 15.50
CA SER A 343 -24.72 8.23 15.89
C SER A 343 -24.21 9.45 15.11
N SER A 344 -23.09 9.35 14.39
CA SER A 344 -22.54 10.48 13.64
C SER A 344 -23.09 10.56 12.21
N PRO A 345 -23.73 11.66 11.79
CA PRO A 345 -24.18 11.84 10.41
C PRO A 345 -23.03 12.01 9.40
N LEU A 346 -21.78 12.15 9.87
CA LEU A 346 -20.60 12.40 9.04
C LEU A 346 -19.76 11.13 8.75
N LEU A 347 -20.10 10.00 9.36
CA LEU A 347 -19.33 8.75 9.26
C LEU A 347 -19.87 7.69 8.27
N PRO A 348 -21.18 7.56 7.98
CA PRO A 348 -21.67 6.60 7.00
C PRO A 348 -21.00 6.72 5.62
N SER A 349 -20.69 7.96 5.20
CA SER A 349 -20.05 8.29 3.92
C SER A 349 -18.51 8.33 3.95
N SER A 350 -17.86 7.96 5.07
CA SER A 350 -16.39 8.03 5.17
C SER A 350 -15.71 6.77 5.71
N GLU A 351 -14.56 6.46 5.12
CA GLU A 351 -13.64 5.40 5.55
C GLU A 351 -13.15 5.67 6.98
N SER A 352 -13.18 4.65 7.85
CA SER A 352 -12.66 4.77 9.21
C SER A 352 -11.13 4.72 9.24
N ALA A 353 -10.54 5.49 10.14
CA ALA A 353 -9.13 5.44 10.53
C ALA A 353 -8.72 4.08 11.12
N ALA A 354 -9.68 3.31 11.67
CA ALA A 354 -9.49 1.97 12.20
C ALA A 354 -8.31 1.83 13.19
N THR A 355 -8.20 2.79 14.12
CA THR A 355 -7.07 2.88 15.05
C THR A 355 -7.09 1.78 16.11
N ALA A 356 -5.91 1.21 16.39
CA ALA A 356 -5.69 0.28 17.50
C ALA A 356 -5.53 1.02 18.85
N ILE A 357 -5.89 0.38 19.97
CA ILE A 357 -5.77 0.95 21.33
C ILE A 357 -4.31 1.35 21.64
N VAL A 358 -3.34 0.55 21.23
CA VAL A 358 -1.90 0.86 21.42
C VAL A 358 -1.46 2.07 20.56
N ALA A 359 -2.06 2.26 19.38
CA ALA A 359 -1.82 3.44 18.55
C ALA A 359 -2.51 4.69 19.12
N ILE A 360 -3.71 4.58 19.70
CA ILE A 360 -4.40 5.68 20.41
C ILE A 360 -3.56 6.15 21.60
N ALA A 361 -3.06 5.23 22.43
CA ALA A 361 -2.15 5.55 23.54
C ALA A 361 -0.87 6.25 23.05
N ALA A 362 -0.35 5.84 21.89
CA ALA A 362 0.81 6.47 21.25
C ALA A 362 0.49 7.87 20.68
N ILE A 363 -0.69 8.08 20.11
CA ILE A 363 -1.20 9.36 19.59
C ILE A 363 -1.33 10.36 20.74
N VAL A 364 -1.99 9.96 21.84
CA VAL A 364 -2.13 10.79 23.05
C VAL A 364 -0.76 11.13 23.64
N LEU A 365 0.15 10.17 23.76
CA LEU A 365 1.53 10.43 24.18
C LEU A 365 2.25 11.44 23.27
N THR A 366 2.07 11.32 21.95
CA THR A 366 2.70 12.22 20.97
C THR A 366 2.16 13.65 21.09
N MET A 367 0.87 13.82 21.36
CA MET A 367 0.26 15.13 21.64
C MET A 367 0.72 15.71 22.98
N LEU A 368 0.84 14.90 24.03
CA LEU A 368 1.43 15.34 25.30
C LEU A 368 2.89 15.77 25.13
N VAL A 369 3.69 15.06 24.33
CA VAL A 369 5.08 15.43 24.00
C VAL A 369 5.14 16.73 23.19
N LEU A 370 4.22 16.96 22.26
CA LEU A 370 4.11 18.24 21.53
C LEU A 370 3.81 19.40 22.49
N LEU A 371 2.77 19.28 23.32
CA LEU A 371 2.38 20.31 24.29
C LEU A 371 3.51 20.63 25.26
N VAL A 372 4.16 19.60 25.81
CA VAL A 372 5.31 19.79 26.71
C VAL A 372 6.48 20.45 25.98
N ARG A 373 6.78 20.13 24.72
CA ARG A 373 7.85 20.81 23.95
C ARG A 373 7.54 22.26 23.59
N ILE A 374 6.27 22.65 23.50
CA ILE A 374 5.85 24.04 23.24
C ILE A 374 5.99 24.88 24.53
N VAL A 375 5.53 24.35 25.67
CA VAL A 375 5.53 25.05 26.97
C VAL A 375 6.90 25.03 27.63
N TRP A 376 7.56 23.86 27.68
CA TRP A 376 8.87 23.70 28.32
C TRP A 376 10.01 24.06 27.37
N ARG A 377 10.41 25.34 27.41
CA ARG A 377 11.64 25.83 26.80
C ARG A 377 12.81 25.63 27.78
N PRO A 378 13.84 24.82 27.47
CA PRO A 378 15.01 24.68 28.34
C PRO A 378 15.80 25.99 28.40
N SER A 379 16.04 26.51 29.60
CA SER A 379 16.62 27.85 29.85
C SER A 379 18.12 27.94 29.58
N GLY A 380 18.51 27.91 28.31
CA GLY A 380 19.82 28.31 27.80
C GLY A 380 21.00 27.36 28.08
N PRO A 381 22.19 27.64 27.53
CA PRO A 381 23.38 26.78 27.69
C PRO A 381 24.10 26.93 29.04
N THR A 382 23.71 27.91 29.87
CA THR A 382 24.47 28.39 31.03
C THR A 382 23.76 28.21 32.38
N GLY A 383 22.53 27.72 32.40
CA GLY A 383 21.90 27.24 33.63
C GLY A 383 22.49 25.89 34.03
N ASN A 384 22.93 25.75 35.30
CA ASN A 384 23.46 24.49 35.84
C ASN A 384 22.52 23.32 35.49
N ALA A 385 23.02 22.35 34.74
CA ALA A 385 22.22 21.22 34.26
C ALA A 385 21.78 20.32 35.42
N ALA A 386 20.59 20.60 35.97
CA ALA A 386 19.90 19.68 36.86
C ALA A 386 19.87 18.28 36.22
N PRO A 387 20.16 17.20 36.96
CA PRO A 387 20.40 15.88 36.38
C PRO A 387 19.14 15.34 35.72
N GLY A 388 19.03 15.59 34.41
CA GLY A 388 17.81 15.39 33.63
C GLY A 388 17.33 13.94 33.71
N GLY A 389 16.20 13.74 34.40
CA GLY A 389 15.54 12.43 34.46
C GLY A 389 15.25 11.90 33.06
N ARG A 390 15.09 10.57 32.90
CA ARG A 390 14.96 9.95 31.56
C ARG A 390 13.87 10.57 30.69
N LEU A 391 12.79 11.03 31.31
CA LEU A 391 11.73 11.80 30.66
C LEU A 391 12.26 13.06 29.94
N ALA A 392 13.13 13.85 30.58
CA ALA A 392 13.78 15.01 29.94
C ALA A 392 14.70 14.58 28.78
N SER A 393 15.47 13.48 28.92
CA SER A 393 16.30 12.98 27.82
C SER A 393 15.49 12.48 26.61
N PHE A 394 14.28 11.96 26.84
CA PHE A 394 13.31 11.60 25.81
C PHE A 394 12.63 12.85 25.18
N LEU A 395 12.23 13.82 26.00
CA LEU A 395 11.65 15.09 25.56
C LEU A 395 12.64 15.96 24.79
N LEU A 396 13.95 15.76 24.96
CA LEU A 396 15.02 16.43 24.19
C LEU A 396 15.55 15.60 23.01
N ASP A 397 15.02 14.39 22.77
CA ASP A 397 15.48 13.53 21.69
C ASP A 397 15.09 14.11 20.31
N GLU A 398 16.06 14.28 19.43
CA GLU A 398 15.81 14.80 18.08
C GLU A 398 15.00 13.83 17.22
N ARG A 399 15.12 12.51 17.44
CA ARG A 399 14.29 11.50 16.75
C ARG A 399 12.81 11.74 17.06
N VAL A 400 12.49 11.95 18.34
CA VAL A 400 11.13 12.24 18.80
C VAL A 400 10.66 13.60 18.26
N GLY A 401 11.53 14.60 18.17
CA GLY A 401 11.19 15.89 17.56
C GLY A 401 10.82 15.78 16.08
N VAL A 402 11.58 15.01 15.31
CA VAL A 402 11.33 14.74 13.90
C VAL A 402 10.03 13.96 13.69
N LEU A 403 9.80 12.91 14.49
CA LEU A 403 8.53 12.19 14.47
C LEU A 403 7.34 13.08 14.82
N VAL A 404 7.48 14.02 15.77
CA VAL A 404 6.42 14.97 16.13
C VAL A 404 6.14 15.96 14.98
N VAL A 405 7.15 16.46 14.27
CA VAL A 405 6.95 17.32 13.08
C VAL A 405 6.23 16.56 11.96
N ALA A 406 6.67 15.34 11.65
CA ALA A 406 6.02 14.48 10.68
C ALA A 406 4.58 14.12 11.12
N PHE A 407 4.36 13.87 12.41
CA PHE A 407 3.04 13.54 12.98
C PHE A 407 2.06 14.71 12.86
N VAL A 408 2.48 15.93 13.23
CA VAL A 408 1.64 17.13 13.09
C VAL A 408 1.32 17.38 11.62
N THR A 409 2.29 17.19 10.71
CA THR A 409 2.04 17.26 9.26
C THR A 409 0.97 16.23 8.84
N ALA A 410 1.14 14.97 9.23
CA ALA A 410 0.22 13.90 8.90
C ALA A 410 -1.19 14.15 9.46
N LEU A 411 -1.30 14.69 10.68
CA LEU A 411 -2.58 15.06 11.29
C LEU A 411 -3.25 16.24 10.57
N MET A 412 -2.48 17.28 10.19
CA MET A 412 -3.02 18.43 9.44
C MET A 412 -3.50 18.05 8.04
N PHE A 413 -2.90 17.03 7.41
CA PHE A 413 -3.40 16.48 6.15
C PHE A 413 -4.56 15.49 6.35
N PHE A 414 -4.57 14.70 7.42
CA PHE A 414 -5.64 13.76 7.76
C PHE A 414 -7.00 14.43 7.93
N MET A 415 -7.06 15.56 8.64
CA MET A 415 -8.31 16.19 9.06
C MET A 415 -9.21 16.68 7.90
N VAL A 416 -10.53 16.45 8.02
CA VAL A 416 -11.56 17.11 7.20
C VAL A 416 -11.34 18.63 7.18
N SER A 417 -11.46 19.24 6.00
CA SER A 417 -11.22 20.67 5.74
C SER A 417 -9.81 21.14 6.16
N GLY A 418 -8.86 20.20 6.29
CA GLY A 418 -7.45 20.46 6.62
C GLY A 418 -6.58 20.74 5.40
N LEU A 419 -5.28 20.48 5.52
CA LEU A 419 -4.32 20.69 4.42
C LEU A 419 -4.57 19.76 3.23
N GLY A 420 -5.19 18.59 3.43
CA GLY A 420 -5.61 17.70 2.35
C GLY A 420 -6.65 18.34 1.45
N THR A 421 -7.77 18.77 2.04
CA THR A 421 -8.82 19.56 1.36
C THR A 421 -8.26 20.85 0.75
N THR A 422 -7.35 21.55 1.46
CA THR A 422 -6.71 22.77 0.95
C THR A 422 -5.92 22.50 -0.33
N LEU A 423 -5.14 21.40 -0.36
CA LEU A 423 -4.41 20.96 -1.56
C LEU A 423 -5.37 20.55 -2.68
N ALA A 424 -6.47 19.89 -2.35
CA ALA A 424 -7.48 19.48 -3.32
C ALA A 424 -8.19 20.66 -3.99
N PHE A 425 -8.44 21.74 -3.24
CA PHE A 425 -9.08 22.95 -3.74
C PHE A 425 -8.12 23.83 -4.58
N PHE A 426 -6.88 24.01 -4.14
CA PHE A 426 -5.93 24.94 -4.79
C PHE A 426 -4.98 24.30 -5.82
N VAL A 427 -4.84 22.96 -5.84
CA VAL A 427 -3.87 22.26 -6.69
C VAL A 427 -4.50 21.10 -7.47
N SER A 428 -5.07 20.09 -6.80
CA SER A 428 -5.63 18.91 -7.49
C SER A 428 -6.43 17.99 -6.57
N GLY A 429 -7.67 17.66 -6.94
CA GLY A 429 -8.55 16.70 -6.24
C GLY A 429 -8.23 15.22 -6.46
N GLU A 430 -7.15 14.88 -7.19
CA GLU A 430 -6.75 13.50 -7.53
C GLU A 430 -6.67 12.57 -6.30
N ILE A 431 -6.14 13.08 -5.18
CA ILE A 431 -6.07 12.38 -3.89
C ILE A 431 -7.29 12.78 -3.04
N ARG A 432 -8.38 12.00 -3.11
CA ARG A 432 -9.59 12.25 -2.32
C ARG A 432 -9.51 11.84 -0.84
N SER A 433 -9.01 10.64 -0.56
CA SER A 433 -9.27 9.97 0.73
C SER A 433 -8.17 10.23 1.76
N TRP A 434 -8.18 11.43 2.34
CA TRP A 434 -7.22 11.89 3.35
C TRP A 434 -7.35 11.17 4.70
N SER A 435 -8.50 10.54 5.00
CA SER A 435 -8.67 9.64 6.15
C SER A 435 -7.64 8.49 6.15
N ARG A 436 -7.19 8.06 4.97
CA ARG A 436 -6.15 7.02 4.79
C ARG A 436 -4.79 7.44 5.37
N MET A 437 -4.58 8.71 5.71
CA MET A 437 -3.37 9.18 6.42
C MET A 437 -3.28 8.67 7.88
N SER A 438 -4.37 8.12 8.43
CA SER A 438 -4.42 7.48 9.76
C SER A 438 -3.32 6.45 10.02
N ILE A 439 -2.94 5.66 9.01
CA ILE A 439 -1.85 4.67 9.14
C ILE A 439 -0.48 5.34 9.31
N VAL A 440 -0.23 6.47 8.65
CA VAL A 440 0.99 7.28 8.81
C VAL A 440 1.04 7.92 10.19
N VAL A 441 -0.08 8.50 10.63
CA VAL A 441 -0.25 9.09 11.97
C VAL A 441 0.03 8.01 13.05
N SER A 442 -0.53 6.82 12.89
CA SER A 442 -0.31 5.67 13.78
C SER A 442 1.14 5.20 13.79
N MET A 443 1.80 5.11 12.63
CA MET A 443 3.21 4.71 12.51
C MET A 443 4.14 5.65 13.28
N LEU A 444 3.98 6.96 13.07
CA LEU A 444 4.83 7.99 13.66
C LEU A 444 4.62 8.05 15.19
N ALA A 445 3.37 7.95 15.64
CA ALA A 445 3.03 7.84 17.05
C ALA A 445 3.64 6.59 17.71
N LEU A 446 3.48 5.41 17.11
CA LEU A 446 4.10 4.17 17.60
C LEU A 446 5.63 4.28 17.63
N GLY A 447 6.24 5.04 16.71
CA GLY A 447 7.65 5.42 16.77
C GLY A 447 8.03 6.19 18.04
N VAL A 448 7.23 7.18 18.43
CA VAL A 448 7.42 7.94 19.68
C VAL A 448 7.23 7.04 20.91
N LEU A 449 6.19 6.20 20.92
CA LEU A 449 5.93 5.25 22.02
C LEU A 449 7.03 4.18 22.16
N ALA A 450 7.58 3.69 21.05
CA ALA A 450 8.70 2.75 21.06
C ALA A 450 9.95 3.36 21.72
N ILE A 451 10.29 4.61 21.40
CA ILE A 451 11.41 5.33 22.05
C ILE A 451 11.10 5.61 23.52
N PHE A 452 9.85 5.95 23.87
CA PHE A 452 9.44 6.16 25.26
C PHE A 452 9.64 4.90 26.11
N VAL A 453 9.09 3.76 25.69
CA VAL A 453 9.23 2.46 26.35
C VAL A 453 10.70 2.04 26.44
N ASP A 454 11.47 2.22 25.36
CA ASP A 454 12.89 1.88 25.33
C ASP A 454 13.73 2.76 26.28
N SER A 455 13.42 4.05 26.40
CA SER A 455 14.15 4.99 27.25
C SER A 455 13.85 4.81 28.76
N LEU A 456 12.62 4.45 29.11
CA LEU A 456 12.18 4.36 30.50
C LEU A 456 12.58 3.03 31.17
N ALA A 457 12.43 1.91 30.46
CA ALA A 457 12.61 0.56 30.99
C ALA A 457 14.10 0.14 31.15
N ARG A 458 14.74 0.59 32.24
CA ARG A 458 16.18 0.34 32.55
C ARG A 458 16.55 -1.15 32.68
N ARG A 459 15.76 -1.94 33.43
CA ARG A 459 16.05 -3.37 33.64
C ARG A 459 15.46 -4.19 32.50
N ARG A 460 16.20 -5.20 31.99
CA ARG A 460 15.74 -6.06 30.88
C ARG A 460 14.42 -6.78 31.17
N TRP A 461 14.18 -7.19 32.42
CA TRP A 461 12.91 -7.81 32.80
C TRP A 461 11.74 -6.82 32.83
N ILE A 462 11.96 -5.56 33.24
CA ILE A 462 10.91 -4.53 33.18
C ILE A 462 10.51 -4.29 31.72
N LEU A 463 11.49 -4.22 30.82
CA LEU A 463 11.21 -4.13 29.39
C LEU A 463 10.41 -5.34 28.90
N ALA A 464 10.81 -6.57 29.28
CA ALA A 464 10.08 -7.77 28.90
C ALA A 464 8.63 -7.76 29.39
N VAL A 465 8.36 -7.38 30.65
CA VAL A 465 7.01 -7.26 31.19
C VAL A 465 6.19 -6.21 30.45
N VAL A 466 6.75 -5.02 30.17
CA VAL A 466 6.04 -3.97 29.41
C VAL A 466 5.77 -4.41 27.97
N LEU A 467 6.72 -5.06 27.30
CA LEU A 467 6.53 -5.55 25.93
C LEU A 467 5.53 -6.71 25.86
N VAL A 468 5.50 -7.61 26.85
CA VAL A 468 4.47 -8.66 26.96
C VAL A 468 3.11 -8.05 27.22
N ALA A 469 2.98 -7.06 28.11
CA ALA A 469 1.71 -6.39 28.38
C ALA A 469 1.18 -5.63 27.14
N VAL A 470 2.03 -4.83 26.48
CA VAL A 470 1.66 -4.09 25.27
C VAL A 470 1.36 -5.05 24.10
N GLY A 471 2.14 -6.12 23.94
CA GLY A 471 1.91 -7.15 22.93
C GLY A 471 0.64 -7.97 23.17
N ALA A 472 0.30 -8.28 24.42
CA ALA A 472 -0.94 -8.98 24.78
C ALA A 472 -2.17 -8.08 24.57
N VAL A 473 -2.10 -6.80 24.95
CA VAL A 473 -3.17 -5.83 24.65
C VAL A 473 -3.37 -5.69 23.15
N ALA A 474 -2.28 -5.52 22.38
CA ALA A 474 -2.37 -5.46 20.92
C ALA A 474 -2.94 -6.74 20.30
N LEU A 475 -2.49 -7.93 20.72
CA LEU A 475 -2.99 -9.20 20.20
C LEU A 475 -4.51 -9.35 20.44
N VAL A 476 -4.98 -9.05 21.67
CA VAL A 476 -6.41 -9.14 22.00
C VAL A 476 -7.21 -8.07 21.26
N ASP A 477 -6.73 -6.83 21.20
CA ASP A 477 -7.36 -5.71 20.50
C ASP A 477 -7.47 -5.94 18.98
N GLN A 478 -6.39 -6.44 18.35
CA GLN A 478 -6.21 -6.39 16.91
C GLN A 478 -6.61 -7.67 16.17
N THR A 479 -6.66 -8.85 16.81
CA THR A 479 -6.95 -10.11 16.09
C THR A 479 -8.24 -10.82 16.53
N ARG A 480 -8.65 -10.70 17.79
CA ARG A 480 -9.62 -11.61 18.42
C ARG A 480 -11.02 -11.64 17.77
N LEU A 481 -11.47 -10.52 17.18
CA LEU A 481 -12.79 -10.42 16.54
C LEU A 481 -12.75 -10.24 15.02
N ILE A 482 -11.57 -10.27 14.38
CA ILE A 482 -11.42 -10.01 12.94
C ILE A 482 -12.29 -10.94 12.10
N ASN A 483 -12.13 -12.27 12.21
CA ASN A 483 -12.99 -13.25 11.52
C ASN A 483 -14.51 -13.08 11.76
N PHE A 484 -14.94 -12.47 12.87
CA PHE A 484 -16.37 -12.25 13.17
C PHE A 484 -16.89 -10.92 12.63
N THR A 485 -16.01 -9.94 12.42
CA THR A 485 -16.37 -8.61 11.91
C THR A 485 -16.12 -8.47 10.42
N LEU A 486 -15.17 -9.24 9.88
CA LEU A 486 -14.74 -9.28 8.49
C LEU A 486 -14.62 -10.75 8.02
N PRO A 487 -15.73 -11.50 7.95
CA PRO A 487 -15.68 -12.89 7.53
C PRO A 487 -15.30 -13.00 6.05
N LEU A 488 -14.14 -13.59 5.75
CA LEU A 488 -13.74 -13.99 4.40
C LEU A 488 -14.52 -15.22 3.94
N GLN A 489 -15.85 -15.12 3.86
CA GLN A 489 -16.67 -16.18 3.28
C GLN A 489 -16.31 -16.31 1.80
N ALA A 490 -15.86 -17.51 1.42
CA ALA A 490 -15.64 -17.88 0.03
C ALA A 490 -16.95 -17.79 -0.77
N VAL A 491 -16.87 -17.22 -1.98
CA VAL A 491 -17.98 -17.26 -2.93
C VAL A 491 -17.93 -18.59 -3.69
N SER A 492 -19.07 -19.28 -3.78
CA SER A 492 -19.20 -20.55 -4.49
C SER A 492 -19.51 -20.30 -5.97
N ASP A 493 -18.49 -19.93 -6.75
CA ASP A 493 -18.63 -19.65 -8.18
C ASP A 493 -18.60 -20.92 -9.07
N SER A 494 -18.82 -22.11 -8.51
CA SER A 494 -18.71 -23.40 -9.21
C SER A 494 -19.59 -23.56 -10.45
N SER A 495 -20.73 -22.86 -10.53
CA SER A 495 -21.55 -22.79 -11.76
C SER A 495 -20.92 -21.93 -12.86
N LEU A 496 -20.12 -20.92 -12.50
CA LEU A 496 -19.33 -20.13 -13.44
C LEU A 496 -18.06 -20.87 -13.85
N GLU A 497 -17.33 -21.50 -12.91
CA GLU A 497 -16.22 -22.40 -13.21
C GLU A 497 -16.64 -23.47 -14.24
N SER A 498 -17.80 -24.09 -14.03
CA SER A 498 -18.38 -25.09 -14.94
C SER A 498 -18.83 -24.50 -16.29
N PHE A 499 -19.27 -23.24 -16.32
CA PHE A 499 -19.65 -22.52 -17.54
C PHE A 499 -18.41 -22.16 -18.38
N THR A 500 -17.42 -21.47 -17.79
CA THR A 500 -16.17 -21.09 -18.46
C THR A 500 -15.45 -22.32 -18.98
N ALA A 501 -15.21 -23.34 -18.13
CA ALA A 501 -14.54 -24.56 -18.55
C ALA A 501 -15.35 -25.37 -19.60
N SER A 502 -16.62 -25.04 -19.85
CA SER A 502 -17.39 -25.59 -20.97
C SER A 502 -17.30 -24.72 -22.23
N ALA A 503 -17.18 -23.40 -22.10
CA ALA A 503 -16.90 -22.49 -23.20
C ALA A 503 -15.51 -22.76 -23.81
N GLU A 504 -14.48 -22.90 -22.97
CA GLU A 504 -13.09 -23.24 -23.38
C GLU A 504 -13.00 -24.56 -24.15
N ARG A 505 -13.86 -25.54 -23.86
CA ARG A 505 -13.91 -26.84 -24.55
C ARG A 505 -14.79 -26.86 -25.81
N LEU A 506 -15.55 -25.79 -26.06
CA LEU A 506 -16.50 -25.68 -27.19
C LEU A 506 -15.97 -24.74 -28.29
N LEU A 507 -15.37 -23.63 -27.89
CA LEU A 507 -14.90 -22.58 -28.79
C LEU A 507 -13.46 -22.87 -29.25
N PRO A 508 -13.09 -22.47 -30.49
CA PRO A 508 -11.72 -22.65 -30.99
C PRO A 508 -10.75 -21.65 -30.38
N ASP A 509 -9.48 -22.04 -30.33
CA ASP A 509 -8.34 -21.23 -29.88
C ASP A 509 -8.33 -19.85 -30.56
N GLY A 510 -8.16 -18.79 -29.75
CA GLY A 510 -8.18 -17.40 -30.19
C GLY A 510 -9.58 -16.80 -30.41
N CYS A 511 -10.67 -17.54 -30.14
CA CYS A 511 -12.03 -17.05 -30.35
C CYS A 511 -12.33 -15.77 -29.55
N GLY A 512 -12.82 -14.75 -30.27
CA GLY A 512 -13.44 -13.57 -29.68
C GLY A 512 -14.83 -13.85 -29.12
N VAL A 513 -15.04 -13.53 -27.86
CA VAL A 513 -16.34 -13.61 -27.18
C VAL A 513 -16.87 -12.20 -26.93
N ALA A 514 -17.91 -11.82 -27.65
CA ALA A 514 -18.59 -10.54 -27.48
C ALA A 514 -19.58 -10.64 -26.30
N MET A 515 -19.40 -9.80 -25.28
CA MET A 515 -20.16 -9.87 -24.02
C MET A 515 -21.31 -8.87 -24.01
N LEU A 516 -22.47 -9.30 -23.52
CA LEU A 516 -23.68 -8.49 -23.35
C LEU A 516 -24.09 -8.42 -21.87
N PRO A 517 -24.44 -7.23 -21.34
CA PRO A 517 -24.52 -5.94 -22.06
C PRO A 517 -23.14 -5.38 -22.40
N LEU A 518 -23.08 -4.52 -23.42
CA LEU A 518 -21.88 -3.73 -23.69
C LEU A 518 -21.66 -2.71 -22.57
N LYS A 519 -20.43 -2.64 -22.05
CA LYS A 519 -20.05 -1.82 -20.91
C LYS A 519 -18.57 -1.47 -20.99
N GLY A 520 -18.22 -0.28 -20.53
CA GLY A 520 -16.83 0.17 -20.45
C GLY A 520 -16.11 -0.32 -19.21
N PHE A 521 -14.81 -0.02 -19.13
CA PHE A 521 -13.97 -0.32 -17.97
C PHE A 521 -12.97 0.84 -17.76
N PRO A 522 -12.57 1.17 -16.51
CA PRO A 522 -13.16 0.79 -15.22
C PRO A 522 -14.24 1.80 -14.75
N GLU A 523 -14.76 1.61 -13.52
CA GLU A 523 -15.62 2.57 -12.77
C GLU A 523 -16.90 3.02 -13.51
N THR A 524 -17.62 2.10 -14.17
CA THR A 524 -18.85 2.42 -14.92
C THR A 524 -20.16 2.25 -14.13
N GLY A 525 -20.10 1.54 -13.00
CA GLY A 525 -21.24 1.17 -12.17
C GLY A 525 -21.91 -0.16 -12.54
N PRO A 526 -22.73 -0.71 -11.63
CA PRO A 526 -23.51 -1.92 -11.89
C PRO A 526 -24.63 -1.66 -12.91
N ILE A 527 -24.99 -2.70 -13.68
CA ILE A 527 -26.14 -2.69 -14.59
C ILE A 527 -27.13 -3.73 -14.08
N GLY A 528 -28.38 -3.33 -13.79
CA GLY A 528 -29.36 -4.24 -13.20
C GLY A 528 -28.87 -4.82 -11.86
N ALA A 529 -28.72 -6.15 -11.80
CA ALA A 529 -28.14 -6.88 -10.67
C ALA A 529 -26.69 -7.37 -10.92
N MET A 530 -26.09 -7.03 -12.06
CA MET A 530 -24.69 -7.36 -12.41
C MET A 530 -23.75 -6.29 -11.82
N GLY A 531 -22.67 -6.73 -11.16
CA GLY A 531 -21.66 -5.83 -10.56
C GLY A 531 -20.89 -4.99 -11.57
N ASP A 532 -20.06 -4.04 -11.10
CA ASP A 532 -19.29 -3.13 -11.98
C ASP A 532 -18.17 -3.86 -12.77
N TYR A 533 -17.72 -5.03 -12.31
CA TYR A 533 -16.62 -5.79 -12.91
C TYR A 533 -16.92 -7.28 -13.10
N ASP A 534 -18.19 -7.69 -12.97
CA ASP A 534 -18.58 -9.10 -13.02
C ASP A 534 -18.26 -9.75 -14.37
N GLU A 535 -18.15 -8.96 -15.44
CA GLU A 535 -17.72 -9.36 -16.78
C GLU A 535 -16.26 -9.82 -16.84
N MET A 536 -15.44 -9.55 -15.82
CA MET A 536 -14.12 -10.17 -15.69
C MET A 536 -14.17 -11.57 -15.07
N LEU A 537 -15.26 -11.94 -14.38
CA LEU A 537 -15.32 -13.23 -13.68
C LEU A 537 -15.15 -14.45 -14.61
N PRO A 538 -15.70 -14.49 -15.85
CA PRO A 538 -15.44 -15.61 -16.77
C PRO A 538 -13.96 -15.79 -17.07
N TYR A 539 -13.21 -14.69 -17.25
CA TYR A 539 -11.77 -14.69 -17.46
C TYR A 539 -10.97 -15.06 -16.18
N VAL A 540 -11.41 -14.61 -14.99
CA VAL A 540 -10.81 -15.01 -13.70
C VAL A 540 -10.88 -16.54 -13.47
N TYR A 541 -11.89 -17.19 -14.05
CA TYR A 541 -12.11 -18.63 -14.00
C TYR A 541 -11.68 -19.38 -15.27
N ALA A 542 -11.01 -18.72 -16.21
CA ALA A 542 -10.39 -19.40 -17.35
C ALA A 542 -9.27 -20.34 -16.87
N THR A 543 -9.19 -21.51 -17.49
CA THR A 543 -8.14 -22.51 -17.27
C THR A 543 -7.09 -22.50 -18.39
N SER A 544 -7.39 -21.79 -19.48
CA SER A 544 -6.59 -21.60 -20.69
C SER A 544 -6.61 -20.13 -21.10
N ASP A 545 -5.51 -19.67 -21.69
CA ASP A 545 -5.41 -18.30 -22.23
C ASP A 545 -6.00 -18.21 -23.66
N ASP A 546 -6.80 -19.20 -24.08
CA ASP A 546 -7.19 -19.40 -25.47
C ASP A 546 -8.39 -18.54 -25.90
N LEU A 547 -9.20 -18.02 -24.97
CA LEU A 547 -10.35 -17.15 -25.27
C LEU A 547 -10.01 -15.66 -25.14
N ARG A 548 -10.68 -14.83 -25.95
CA ARG A 548 -10.50 -13.37 -25.98
C ARG A 548 -11.82 -12.65 -25.70
N TRP A 549 -11.98 -12.12 -24.49
CA TRP A 549 -13.22 -11.50 -24.01
C TRP A 549 -13.29 -10.01 -24.36
N SER A 550 -14.47 -9.51 -24.73
CA SER A 550 -14.62 -8.11 -25.18
C SER A 550 -14.55 -7.06 -24.07
N TYR A 551 -14.79 -7.44 -22.81
CA TYR A 551 -14.73 -6.52 -21.67
C TYR A 551 -13.27 -6.19 -21.28
N GLY A 552 -13.07 -5.04 -20.61
CA GLY A 552 -11.79 -4.68 -19.99
C GLY A 552 -10.92 -3.68 -20.75
N ALA A 553 -11.32 -3.23 -21.95
CA ALA A 553 -10.65 -2.12 -22.63
C ALA A 553 -10.86 -0.80 -21.86
N VAL A 554 -9.81 0.01 -21.71
CA VAL A 554 -9.81 1.19 -20.82
C VAL A 554 -10.47 2.40 -21.49
N GLN A 555 -11.53 2.96 -20.90
CA GLN A 555 -12.19 4.16 -21.41
C GLN A 555 -11.21 5.33 -21.59
N GLY A 556 -11.35 6.05 -22.71
CA GLY A 556 -10.41 7.10 -23.10
C GLY A 556 -9.18 6.61 -23.88
N THR A 557 -9.18 5.34 -24.30
CA THR A 557 -8.25 4.73 -25.28
C THR A 557 -9.02 4.31 -26.52
N LYS A 558 -8.33 4.15 -27.66
CA LYS A 558 -8.96 3.72 -28.92
C LYS A 558 -9.47 2.29 -28.84
N ASP A 559 -8.81 1.44 -28.05
CA ASP A 559 -9.19 0.06 -27.82
C ASP A 559 -10.60 -0.06 -27.22
N ALA A 560 -11.03 0.92 -26.40
CA ALA A 560 -12.39 0.96 -25.83
C ALA A 560 -13.45 1.54 -26.76
N ASP A 561 -13.08 2.38 -27.73
CA ASP A 561 -14.02 3.08 -28.61
C ASP A 561 -14.82 2.11 -29.49
N PHE A 562 -14.25 0.95 -29.84
CA PHE A 562 -14.87 -0.06 -30.69
C PHE A 562 -16.27 -0.44 -30.19
N TRP A 563 -16.39 -0.96 -28.96
CA TRP A 563 -17.68 -1.32 -28.38
C TRP A 563 -18.45 -0.12 -27.82
N ALA A 564 -17.76 0.94 -27.35
CA ALA A 564 -18.44 2.14 -26.84
C ALA A 564 -19.23 2.89 -27.92
N SER A 565 -18.90 2.71 -29.21
CA SER A 565 -19.64 3.28 -30.35
C SER A 565 -20.95 2.56 -30.68
N VAL A 566 -21.17 1.35 -30.14
CA VAL A 566 -22.28 0.46 -30.49
C VAL A 566 -23.46 0.68 -29.55
N THR A 567 -24.54 1.28 -30.05
CA THR A 567 -25.72 1.65 -29.23
C THR A 567 -27.02 0.96 -29.64
N THR A 568 -27.00 0.11 -30.67
CA THR A 568 -28.17 -0.60 -31.19
C THR A 568 -27.85 -2.05 -31.59
N PRO A 569 -28.84 -2.97 -31.59
CA PRO A 569 -28.64 -4.35 -32.05
C PRO A 569 -28.06 -4.44 -33.46
N ALA A 570 -28.50 -3.61 -34.39
CA ALA A 570 -28.01 -3.59 -35.77
C ALA A 570 -26.52 -3.22 -35.86
N GLN A 571 -26.06 -2.24 -35.08
CA GLN A 571 -24.63 -1.92 -34.96
C GLN A 571 -23.85 -3.05 -34.29
N PHE A 572 -24.43 -3.73 -33.30
CA PHE A 572 -23.79 -4.86 -32.63
C PHE A 572 -23.58 -6.05 -33.58
N GLY A 573 -24.57 -6.37 -34.41
CA GLY A 573 -24.43 -7.37 -35.47
C GLY A 573 -23.28 -7.06 -36.42
N THR A 574 -23.16 -5.80 -36.84
CA THR A 574 -22.04 -5.32 -37.67
C THR A 574 -20.70 -5.42 -36.94
N ALA A 575 -20.59 -4.90 -35.71
CA ALA A 575 -19.35 -4.93 -34.92
C ALA A 575 -18.91 -6.37 -34.57
N VAL A 576 -19.86 -7.29 -34.35
CA VAL A 576 -19.61 -8.72 -34.13
C VAL A 576 -19.15 -9.44 -35.41
N ALA A 577 -19.55 -8.95 -36.59
CA ALA A 577 -18.99 -9.40 -37.87
C ALA A 577 -17.58 -8.81 -38.12
N GLU A 578 -17.40 -7.49 -37.95
CA GLU A 578 -16.14 -6.77 -38.20
C GLU A 578 -15.01 -7.18 -37.24
N SER A 579 -15.32 -7.45 -35.98
CA SER A 579 -14.35 -7.95 -35.00
C SER A 579 -13.94 -9.40 -35.22
N GLY A 580 -14.75 -10.19 -35.93
CA GLY A 580 -14.56 -11.63 -36.05
C GLY A 580 -14.88 -12.42 -34.77
N ALA A 581 -15.71 -11.89 -33.87
CA ALA A 581 -16.16 -12.63 -32.69
C ALA A 581 -16.86 -13.95 -33.09
N CYS A 582 -16.48 -15.08 -32.50
CA CYS A 582 -17.03 -16.40 -32.84
C CYS A 582 -18.19 -16.81 -31.92
N ALA A 583 -18.35 -16.15 -30.77
CA ALA A 583 -19.47 -16.36 -29.84
C ALA A 583 -19.96 -15.04 -29.22
N VAL A 584 -21.21 -15.06 -28.77
CA VAL A 584 -21.81 -14.01 -27.93
C VAL A 584 -22.11 -14.60 -26.55
N MET A 585 -21.68 -13.91 -25.49
CA MET A 585 -22.03 -14.23 -24.11
C MET A 585 -23.03 -13.21 -23.57
N VAL A 586 -24.01 -13.65 -22.79
CA VAL A 586 -24.99 -12.78 -22.10
C VAL A 586 -24.92 -13.03 -20.59
N ASP A 587 -24.84 -11.96 -19.81
CA ASP A 587 -25.13 -11.99 -18.37
C ASP A 587 -26.57 -11.49 -18.12
N THR A 588 -27.45 -12.42 -17.77
CA THR A 588 -28.88 -12.15 -17.59
C THR A 588 -29.19 -11.32 -16.34
N TYR A 589 -28.26 -11.18 -15.38
CA TYR A 589 -28.45 -10.32 -14.20
C TYR A 589 -28.55 -8.84 -14.58
N ALA A 590 -27.93 -8.43 -15.70
CA ALA A 590 -28.09 -7.08 -16.24
C ALA A 590 -29.52 -6.79 -16.70
N TYR A 591 -30.25 -7.82 -17.10
CA TYR A 591 -31.53 -7.73 -17.80
C TYR A 591 -32.75 -8.01 -16.92
N GLN A 592 -32.62 -8.11 -15.58
CA GLN A 592 -33.76 -8.42 -14.70
C GLN A 592 -34.98 -7.48 -14.84
N GLY A 593 -34.77 -6.21 -15.23
CA GLY A 593 -35.84 -5.25 -15.51
C GLY A 593 -36.49 -5.38 -16.90
N ASN A 594 -35.86 -6.09 -17.83
CA ASN A 594 -36.39 -6.45 -19.15
C ASN A 594 -35.75 -7.79 -19.58
N PRO A 595 -36.27 -8.95 -19.12
CA PRO A 595 -35.60 -10.24 -19.25
C PRO A 595 -35.32 -10.70 -20.68
N ASP A 596 -35.97 -10.10 -21.67
CA ASP A 596 -35.82 -10.38 -23.10
C ASP A 596 -34.94 -9.35 -23.84
N GLY A 597 -34.46 -8.30 -23.15
CA GLY A 597 -33.78 -7.15 -23.76
C GLY A 597 -32.43 -7.44 -24.43
N TRP A 598 -31.86 -8.63 -24.25
CA TRP A 598 -30.67 -9.13 -24.94
C TRP A 598 -30.99 -9.90 -26.23
N LYS A 599 -32.23 -10.37 -26.42
CA LYS A 599 -32.60 -11.29 -27.52
C LYS A 599 -32.39 -10.67 -28.90
N GLU A 600 -32.72 -9.39 -29.06
CA GLU A 600 -32.50 -8.66 -30.31
C GLU A 600 -31.01 -8.54 -30.65
N TRP A 601 -30.13 -8.37 -29.65
CA TRP A 601 -28.69 -8.25 -29.82
C TRP A 601 -28.06 -9.58 -30.26
N VAL A 602 -28.45 -10.69 -29.60
CA VAL A 602 -28.05 -12.06 -30.02
C VAL A 602 -28.58 -12.40 -31.42
N SER A 603 -29.81 -12.00 -31.74
CA SER A 603 -30.38 -12.18 -33.09
C SER A 603 -29.59 -11.43 -34.16
N ALA A 604 -29.24 -10.17 -33.90
CA ALA A 604 -28.46 -9.34 -34.82
C ALA A 604 -27.02 -9.84 -35.02
N ALA A 605 -26.43 -10.51 -34.03
CA ALA A 605 -25.15 -11.21 -34.15
C ALA A 605 -25.21 -12.48 -35.03
N GLY A 606 -26.42 -12.93 -35.41
CA GLY A 606 -26.62 -14.12 -36.25
C GLY A 606 -26.75 -15.44 -35.48
N ALA A 607 -27.21 -15.40 -34.22
CA ALA A 607 -27.50 -16.59 -33.42
C ALA A 607 -28.97 -16.61 -32.97
N ASP A 608 -29.52 -17.79 -32.72
CA ASP A 608 -30.89 -17.96 -32.21
C ASP A 608 -30.96 -17.67 -30.70
N PRO A 609 -31.65 -16.60 -30.25
CA PRO A 609 -31.76 -16.27 -28.84
C PRO A 609 -32.59 -17.27 -28.03
N SER A 610 -33.32 -18.19 -28.67
CA SER A 610 -34.07 -19.26 -27.99
C SER A 610 -33.25 -20.53 -27.76
N SER A 611 -32.07 -20.65 -28.39
CA SER A 611 -31.23 -21.85 -28.37
C SER A 611 -29.78 -21.56 -27.93
N PRO A 612 -29.54 -21.19 -26.66
CA PRO A 612 -28.18 -21.04 -26.13
C PRO A 612 -27.38 -22.34 -26.24
N THR A 613 -26.13 -22.24 -26.66
CA THR A 613 -25.21 -23.38 -26.83
C THR A 613 -24.65 -23.85 -25.49
N ILE A 614 -24.47 -22.93 -24.53
CA ILE A 614 -24.18 -23.24 -23.13
C ILE A 614 -25.07 -22.36 -22.24
N THR A 615 -25.63 -22.95 -21.20
CA THR A 615 -26.35 -22.26 -20.12
C THR A 615 -25.68 -22.62 -18.80
N SER A 616 -25.45 -21.63 -17.92
CA SER A 616 -24.88 -21.87 -16.59
C SER A 616 -25.79 -22.70 -15.69
N THR A 617 -25.18 -23.46 -14.78
CA THR A 617 -25.87 -24.44 -13.92
C THR A 617 -26.50 -23.84 -12.65
N ASP A 618 -26.44 -22.52 -12.47
CA ASP A 618 -27.08 -21.85 -11.34
C ASP A 618 -28.61 -21.75 -11.51
N PRO A 619 -29.41 -21.63 -10.43
CA PRO A 619 -30.88 -21.61 -10.53
C PRO A 619 -31.47 -20.40 -11.27
N GLN A 620 -30.69 -19.37 -11.58
CA GLN A 620 -31.14 -18.20 -12.32
C GLN A 620 -30.67 -18.20 -13.78
N GLN A 621 -29.85 -19.18 -14.18
CA GLN A 621 -29.24 -19.27 -15.51
C GLN A 621 -28.54 -17.96 -15.89
N ARG A 622 -27.68 -17.47 -14.98
CA ARG A 622 -27.03 -16.16 -15.09
C ARG A 622 -26.30 -15.97 -16.43
N TYR A 623 -25.56 -16.98 -16.87
CA TYR A 623 -24.69 -16.86 -18.05
C TYR A 623 -25.20 -17.75 -19.18
N LEU A 624 -25.35 -17.14 -20.36
CA LEU A 624 -25.70 -17.81 -21.61
C LEU A 624 -24.57 -17.61 -22.63
N LEU A 625 -24.24 -18.64 -23.40
CA LEU A 625 -23.31 -18.56 -24.52
C LEU A 625 -24.00 -18.99 -25.81
N PHE A 626 -23.86 -18.19 -26.85
CA PHE A 626 -24.37 -18.44 -28.19
C PHE A 626 -23.18 -18.52 -29.16
N GLN A 627 -22.86 -19.73 -29.61
CA GLN A 627 -21.88 -19.92 -30.68
C GLN A 627 -22.48 -19.42 -32.01
N ARG A 628 -21.71 -18.66 -32.78
CA ARG A 628 -22.14 -18.22 -34.11
C ARG A 628 -21.86 -19.31 -35.12
N SER A 629 -22.79 -19.50 -36.07
CA SER A 629 -22.47 -20.19 -37.31
C SER A 629 -21.33 -19.46 -38.02
N ALA A 630 -20.38 -20.21 -38.61
CA ALA A 630 -19.36 -19.60 -39.46
C ALA A 630 -20.02 -18.91 -40.68
N PRO A 631 -19.49 -17.75 -41.13
CA PRO A 631 -20.04 -16.98 -42.25
C PRO A 631 -19.83 -17.65 -43.61
#